data_AF-A0A6I5CNY4-F1
#
_entry.id   AF-A0A6I5CNY4-F1
#
_cell.length_a   1.000
_cell.length_b   1.000
_cell.length_c   1.000
_cell.angle_alpha   90.00
_cell.angle_beta   90.00
_cell.angle_gamma   90.00
#
_symmetry.space_group_name_H-M   'P 1'
#
loop_
_entity.id
_entity.type
_entity.pdbx_description
1 polymer ?
#
loop_
_entity_poly.entity_id
_entity_poly.type
_entity_poly.pdbx_seq_one_letter_code
_entity_poly.pdbx_strand_id
1 'polypeptide(L)'
;MTTARLAPPPRAAHPGLTTELVTDARAFAALAPQWTRLAGHCAAATPFQSHAWLHSWWQSYGTPGRLRLHLVREGAELVAAAPL
;
A
#
# COMPACT_ATOMS: atom_id res chain seq x y z
N MET A 1 -7.97 30.47 -10.20
CA MET A 1 -8.18 29.74 -11.48
C MET A 1 -7.77 28.29 -11.25
N THR A 2 -8.73 27.38 -11.10
CA THR A 2 -8.49 25.96 -10.83
C THR A 2 -8.48 25.19 -12.15
N THR A 3 -7.32 24.71 -12.56
CA THR A 3 -7.19 23.80 -13.70
C THR A 3 -7.71 22.42 -13.28
N ALA A 4 -8.85 22.00 -13.83
CA ALA A 4 -9.33 20.64 -13.68
C ALA A 4 -8.37 19.70 -14.43
N ARG A 5 -7.59 18.90 -13.68
CA ARG A 5 -6.74 17.87 -14.25
C ARG A 5 -7.63 16.73 -14.73
N LEU A 6 -7.75 16.54 -16.04
CA LEU A 6 -8.35 15.36 -16.64
C LEU A 6 -7.61 14.12 -16.12
N ALA A 7 -8.35 13.18 -15.53
CA ALA A 7 -7.79 11.90 -15.14
C ALA A 7 -7.29 11.18 -16.40
N PRO A 8 -6.07 10.61 -16.39
CA PRO A 8 -5.61 9.81 -17.52
C PRO A 8 -6.58 8.65 -17.76
N PRO A 9 -6.76 8.20 -19.01
CA PRO A 9 -7.62 7.07 -19.29
C PRO A 9 -7.18 5.86 -18.45
N PRO A 10 -8.11 5.03 -17.96
CA PRO A 10 -7.76 3.86 -17.20
C PRO A 10 -6.80 3.01 -18.03
N ARG A 11 -5.59 2.77 -17.51
CA ARG A 11 -4.66 1.82 -18.12
C ARG A 11 -5.34 0.45 -18.14
N ALA A 12 -5.13 -0.29 -19.23
CA ALA A 12 -5.56 -1.69 -19.30
C ALA A 12 -5.06 -2.44 -18.07
N ALA A 13 -5.92 -3.22 -17.45
CA ALA A 13 -5.55 -4.08 -16.34
C ALA A 13 -4.44 -5.03 -16.81
N HIS A 14 -3.39 -5.17 -16.00
CA HIS A 14 -2.38 -6.20 -16.26
C HIS A 14 -2.97 -7.55 -15.88
N PRO A 15 -3.09 -8.51 -16.81
CA PRO A 15 -3.61 -9.83 -16.50
C PRO A 15 -2.73 -10.48 -15.42
N GLY A 16 -3.35 -10.92 -14.33
CA GLY A 16 -2.66 -11.51 -13.17
C GLY A 16 -2.51 -10.58 -11.95
N LEU A 17 -2.67 -9.26 -12.12
CA LEU A 17 -2.61 -8.30 -11.01
C LEU A 17 -4.00 -7.96 -10.47
N THR A 18 -4.15 -7.99 -9.15
CA THR A 18 -5.35 -7.52 -8.44
C THR A 18 -5.01 -6.38 -7.50
N THR A 19 -6.00 -5.52 -7.22
CA THR A 19 -5.87 -4.42 -6.26
C THR A 19 -6.80 -4.63 -5.08
N GLU A 20 -6.28 -4.42 -3.87
CA GLU A 20 -7.02 -4.57 -2.61
C GLU A 20 -6.91 -3.27 -1.80
N LEU A 21 -8.00 -2.83 -1.18
CA LEU A 21 -7.98 -1.75 -0.19
C LEU A 21 -8.10 -2.36 1.21
N VAL A 22 -7.04 -2.23 2.00
CA VAL A 22 -7.04 -2.59 3.42
C VAL A 22 -7.40 -1.37 4.26
N THR A 23 -8.46 -1.50 5.04
CA THR A 23 -8.94 -0.47 5.98
C THR A 23 -8.93 -0.93 7.43
N ASP A 24 -8.69 -2.22 7.68
CA ASP A 24 -8.59 -2.80 9.01
C ASP A 24 -7.15 -2.77 9.54
N ALA A 25 -6.98 -2.31 10.78
CA ALA A 25 -5.66 -2.14 11.39
C ALA A 25 -4.98 -3.48 11.70
N ARG A 26 -5.73 -4.55 12.00
CA ARG A 26 -5.16 -5.88 12.26
C ARG A 26 -4.68 -6.52 10.96
N ALA A 27 -5.45 -6.36 9.89
CA ALA A 27 -5.05 -6.76 8.54
C ALA A 27 -3.76 -6.02 8.13
N PHE A 28 -3.65 -4.72 8.38
CA PHE A 28 -2.40 -3.99 8.14
C PHE A 28 -1.23 -4.54 8.98
N ALA A 29 -1.43 -4.83 10.27
CA ALA A 29 -0.39 -5.44 11.10
C ALA A 29 0.08 -6.80 10.53
N ALA A 30 -0.85 -7.64 10.06
CA ALA A 30 -0.56 -8.97 9.52
C ALA A 30 0.25 -8.95 8.21
N LEU A 31 0.32 -7.81 7.50
CA LEU A 31 1.11 -7.68 6.27
C LEU A 31 2.62 -7.64 6.51
N ALA A 32 3.10 -7.52 7.76
CA ALA A 32 4.51 -7.34 8.08
C ALA A 32 5.46 -8.32 7.33
N PRO A 33 5.20 -9.64 7.31
CA PRO A 33 6.12 -10.57 6.64
C PRO A 33 6.16 -10.38 5.12
N GLN A 34 5.00 -10.15 4.48
CA GLN A 34 4.91 -9.93 3.04
C GLN A 34 5.56 -8.60 2.64
N TRP A 35 5.34 -7.55 3.43
CA TRP A 35 5.90 -6.23 3.16
C TRP A 35 7.42 -6.19 3.36
N THR A 36 7.96 -6.89 4.36
CA THR A 36 9.42 -7.02 4.53
C THR A 36 10.07 -7.66 3.30
N ARG A 37 9.44 -8.70 2.72
CA ARG A 37 9.93 -9.28 1.45
C ARG A 37 9.83 -8.29 0.30
N LEU A 38 8.68 -7.63 0.14
CA LEU A 38 8.50 -6.59 -0.89
C LEU A 38 9.59 -5.51 -0.82
N ALA A 39 9.87 -4.99 0.37
CA ALA A 39 10.91 -3.99 0.58
C ALA A 39 12.32 -4.54 0.23
N GLY A 40 12.61 -5.79 0.60
CA GLY A 40 13.87 -6.45 0.25
C GLY A 40 14.11 -6.64 -1.25
N HIS A 41 13.04 -6.68 -2.06
CA HIS A 41 13.13 -6.76 -3.52
C HIS A 41 13.18 -5.40 -4.23
N CYS A 42 12.99 -4.30 -3.50
CA CYS A 42 12.97 -2.96 -4.07
C CYS A 42 14.20 -2.15 -3.65
N ALA A 43 15.19 -2.05 -4.55
CA ALA A 43 16.42 -1.30 -4.28
C ALA A 43 16.19 0.20 -3.99
N ALA A 44 15.06 0.75 -4.44
CA ALA A 44 14.65 2.13 -4.18
C ALA A 44 13.84 2.29 -2.88
N ALA A 45 13.55 1.21 -2.14
CA ALA A 45 12.79 1.30 -0.91
C ALA A 45 13.58 2.09 0.15
N THR A 46 12.91 3.07 0.72
CA THR A 46 13.43 3.88 1.82
C THR A 46 12.93 3.34 3.17
N PRO A 47 13.62 3.61 4.29
CA PRO A 47 13.13 3.20 5.61
C PRO A 47 11.72 3.69 5.93
N PHE A 48 11.32 4.85 5.40
CA PHE A 48 9.99 5.43 5.58
C PHE A 48 8.85 4.65 4.88
N GLN A 49 9.21 3.74 3.97
CA GLN A 49 8.28 2.85 3.29
C GLN A 49 8.24 1.45 3.92
N SER A 50 9.03 1.22 4.99
CA SER A 50 8.98 -0.05 5.72
C SER A 50 7.68 -0.21 6.48
N HIS A 51 7.21 -1.45 6.60
CA HIS A 51 6.02 -1.77 7.39
C HIS A 51 6.16 -1.30 8.84
N ALA A 52 7.31 -1.56 9.47
CA ALA A 52 7.54 -1.19 10.87
C ALA A 52 7.38 0.31 11.10
N TRP A 53 7.94 1.15 10.21
CA TRP A 53 7.81 2.61 10.29
C TRP A 53 6.36 3.07 10.11
N LEU A 54 5.70 2.60 9.05
CA LEU A 54 4.32 2.99 8.74
C LEU A 54 3.33 2.49 9.79
N HIS A 55 3.55 1.30 10.32
CA HIS A 55 2.71 0.71 11.36
C HIS A 55 2.86 1.47 12.67
N SER A 56 4.08 1.81 13.10
CA SER A 56 4.27 2.63 14.29
C SER A 56 3.66 4.02 14.13
N TRP A 57 3.84 4.64 12.96
CA TRP A 57 3.21 5.92 12.65
C TRP A 57 1.68 5.84 12.76
N TRP A 58 1.07 4.80 12.20
CA TRP A 58 -0.36 4.57 12.31
C TRP A 58 -0.83 4.35 13.76
N GLN A 59 -0.07 3.60 14.56
CA GLN A 59 -0.40 3.39 15.98
C GLN A 59 -0.35 4.71 16.79
N SER A 60 0.57 5.61 16.47
CA SER A 60 0.74 6.87 17.20
C SER A 60 -0.18 8.00 16.71
N TYR A 61 -0.44 8.06 15.40
CA TYR A 61 -1.07 9.23 14.76
C TYR A 61 -2.32 8.87 13.94
N GLY A 62 -2.61 7.58 13.76
CA GLY A 62 -3.76 7.11 13.00
C GLY A 62 -5.09 7.46 13.66
N THR A 63 -6.10 7.74 12.85
CA THR A 63 -7.48 7.92 13.33
C THR A 63 -8.29 6.67 12.98
N PRO A 64 -8.96 6.01 13.95
CA PRO A 64 -9.81 4.86 13.66
C PRO A 64 -10.77 5.10 12.48
N GLY A 65 -10.90 4.12 11.59
CA GLY A 65 -11.73 4.20 10.37
C GLY A 65 -11.10 4.95 9.19
N ARG A 66 -9.98 5.66 9.37
CA ARG A 66 -9.32 6.43 8.31
C ARG A 66 -8.15 5.71 7.62
N LEU A 67 -7.82 4.49 8.01
CA LEU A 67 -6.75 3.72 7.38
C LEU A 67 -7.11 3.44 5.92
N ARG A 68 -6.23 3.82 4.99
CA ARG A 68 -6.35 3.44 3.58
C ARG A 68 -4.99 2.94 3.13
N LEU A 69 -4.94 1.65 2.81
CA LEU A 69 -3.75 1.00 2.28
C LEU A 69 -4.12 0.26 1.01
N HIS A 70 -3.63 0.73 -0.13
CA HIS A 70 -3.80 0.02 -1.39
C HIS A 70 -2.68 -1.00 -1.55
N LEU A 71 -3.06 -2.23 -1.85
CA LEU A 71 -2.16 -3.32 -2.19
C LEU A 71 -2.35 -3.71 -3.64
N VAL A 72 -1.27 -4.16 -4.26
CA VAL A 72 -1.31 -4.87 -5.54
C VAL A 72 -0.78 -6.27 -5.30
N ARG A 73 -1.51 -7.29 -5.77
CA ARG A 73 -1.10 -8.69 -5.66
C ARG A 73 -0.99 -9.34 -7.02
N GLU A 74 -0.03 -10.25 -7.16
CA GLU A 74 0.01 -11.25 -8.22
C GLU A 74 -0.31 -12.61 -7.58
N GLY A 75 -1.54 -13.09 -7.78
CA GLY A 75 -2.06 -14.22 -6.99
C GLY A 75 -2.04 -13.91 -5.49
N ALA A 76 -1.26 -14.68 -4.71
CA ALA A 76 -1.11 -14.48 -3.27
C ALA A 76 0.06 -13.53 -2.89
N GLU A 77 0.96 -13.25 -3.82
CA GLU A 77 2.17 -12.48 -3.52
C GLU A 77 1.89 -10.98 -3.55
N LEU A 78 2.43 -10.27 -2.56
CA LEU A 78 2.31 -8.83 -2.46
C LEU A 78 3.39 -8.15 -3.30
N VAL A 79 3.00 -7.48 -4.37
CA VAL A 79 3.94 -6.86 -5.33
C VAL A 79 4.00 -5.34 -5.25
N ALA A 80 3.03 -4.69 -4.60
CA ALA A 80 3.11 -3.28 -4.24
C ALA A 80 2.23 -2.94 -3.04
N ALA A 81 2.62 -1.92 -2.28
CA ALA A 81 1.83 -1.34 -1.20
C ALA A 81 1.94 0.19 -1.22
N ALA A 82 0.81 0.87 -1.03
CA ALA A 82 0.71 2.33 -1.04
C ALA A 82 -0.21 2.80 0.10
N PRO A 83 0.34 3.36 1.19
CA PRO A 83 -0.45 4.05 2.22
C PRO A 83 -0.92 5.42 1.70
N LEU A 84 -2.20 5.75 1.89
CA LEU A 84 -2.83 7.02 1.46
C LEU A 84 -3.60 7.70 2.61
#